data_AF-A0A1A9UPM1-F1
#
_entry.id   AF-A0A1A9UPM1-F1
#
_cell.length_a   1.000
_cell.length_b   1.000
_cell.length_c   1.000
_cell.angle_alpha   90.00
_cell.angle_beta   90.00
_cell.angle_gamma   90.00
#
_symmetry.space_group_name_H-M   'P 1'
#
loop_
_entity.id
_entity.type
_entity.pdbx_description
1 polymer ?
#
loop_
_entity_poly.entity_id
_entity_poly.type
_entity_poly.pdbx_seq_one_letter_code
_entity_poly.pdbx_strand_id
1 'polypeptide(L)'
;MVQFCNQAEECITNFYGLYYSSADLDMAQKCKASTRIIIMGMSEYLGSCLMLGFETFMTSFANIRPELICDLLRAFKLKNLPLVRAKQNELMLLVNASENDELDPQIADIKNCFNERMLREGEYQFSAGPTRYAHLELELENSKEPSGGSTPIPANQTSNLILSLNSI
;
A
#
# COMPACT_ATOMS: atom_id res chain seq x y z
N MET A 1 9.19 4.78 24.31
CA MET A 1 9.82 5.35 23.10
C MET A 1 10.76 6.50 23.37
N VAL A 2 10.37 7.56 24.08
CA VAL A 2 11.28 8.71 24.36
C VAL A 2 12.60 8.27 25.02
N GLN A 3 12.52 7.48 26.10
CA GLN A 3 13.71 6.95 26.78
C GLN A 3 14.59 6.10 25.86
N PHE A 4 13.98 5.26 25.02
CA PHE A 4 14.70 4.47 24.03
C PHE A 4 15.48 5.36 23.07
N CYS A 5 14.86 6.41 22.54
CA CYS A 5 15.54 7.30 21.58
C CYS A 5 16.71 8.04 22.24
N ASN A 6 16.53 8.51 23.48
CA ASN A 6 17.61 9.19 24.20
C ASN A 6 18.79 8.24 24.50
N GLN A 7 18.50 7.02 24.93
CA GLN A 7 19.54 6.01 25.15
C GLN A 7 20.22 5.57 23.85
N ALA A 8 19.47 5.46 22.75
CA ALA A 8 20.02 5.15 21.44
C ALA A 8 21.00 6.23 20.97
N GLU A 9 20.69 7.51 21.19
CA GLU A 9 21.60 8.62 20.87
C GLU A 9 22.90 8.56 21.68
N GLU A 10 22.86 8.08 22.92
CA GLU A 10 24.04 7.92 23.78
C GLU A 10 24.89 6.70 23.39
N CYS A 11 24.26 5.62 22.96
CA CYS A 11 24.92 4.31 22.79
C CYS A 11 25.24 3.96 21.32
N ILE A 12 24.56 4.56 20.35
CA ILE A 12 24.68 4.23 18.92
C ILE A 12 25.17 5.48 18.19
N THR A 13 26.45 5.49 17.85
CA THR A 13 27.15 6.67 17.29
C THR A 13 26.61 7.15 15.94
N ASN A 14 25.89 6.29 15.23
CA ASN A 14 25.25 6.58 13.95
C ASN A 14 23.71 6.53 14.03
N PHE A 15 23.14 6.72 15.22
CA PHE A 15 21.69 6.86 15.36
C PHE A 15 21.24 8.25 14.88
N TYR A 16 20.46 8.28 13.81
CA TYR A 16 19.96 9.51 13.20
C TYR A 16 18.47 9.75 13.45
N GLY A 17 17.72 8.75 13.90
CA GLY A 17 16.28 8.85 13.88
C GLY A 17 15.52 7.55 13.99
N LEU A 18 14.22 7.66 13.73
CA LEU A 18 13.29 6.54 13.82
C LEU A 18 12.25 6.61 12.69
N TYR A 19 11.86 5.43 12.20
CA TYR A 19 10.65 5.25 11.43
C TYR A 19 9.49 5.01 12.40
N TYR A 20 8.51 5.91 12.42
CA TYR A 20 7.37 5.87 13.32
C TYR A 20 6.12 5.40 12.58
N SER A 21 5.75 4.12 12.79
CA SER A 21 4.53 3.53 12.25
C SER A 21 3.61 3.11 13.40
N SER A 22 2.99 4.11 14.04
CA SER A 22 2.00 3.94 15.10
C SER A 22 1.01 5.09 15.05
N ALA A 23 -0.25 4.82 15.42
CA ALA A 23 -1.32 5.82 15.49
C ALA A 23 -1.18 6.79 16.67
N ASP A 24 -0.30 6.50 17.65
CA ASP A 24 -0.06 7.38 18.80
C ASP A 24 0.80 8.60 18.39
N LEU A 25 0.14 9.63 17.86
CA LEU A 25 0.81 10.87 17.42
C LEU A 25 1.34 11.72 18.59
N ASP A 26 0.79 11.58 19.80
CA ASP A 26 1.28 12.27 20.99
C ASP A 26 2.65 11.73 21.39
N MET A 27 2.82 10.41 21.40
CA MET A 27 4.12 9.78 21.60
C MET A 27 5.11 10.14 20.48
N ALA A 28 4.67 10.20 19.21
CA ALA A 28 5.51 10.67 18.11
C ALA A 28 6.05 12.08 18.38
N GLN A 29 5.18 12.99 18.83
CA GLN A 29 5.54 14.38 19.12
C GLN A 29 6.51 14.48 20.31
N LYS A 30 6.29 13.69 21.36
CA LYS A 30 7.21 13.58 22.50
C LYS A 30 8.59 13.03 22.11
N CYS A 31 8.67 12.29 21.01
CA CYS A 31 9.93 11.80 20.47
C CYS A 31 10.67 12.84 19.61
N LYS A 32 10.15 14.06 19.37
CA LYS A 32 10.89 15.07 18.60
C LYS A 32 12.11 15.57 19.37
N ALA A 33 13.25 15.67 18.68
CA ALA A 33 14.48 16.29 19.17
C ALA A 33 15.18 16.99 17.99
N SER A 34 16.03 17.99 18.25
CA SER A 34 16.70 18.78 17.21
C SER A 34 17.67 17.97 16.34
N THR A 35 18.24 16.91 16.89
CA THR A 35 19.20 16.02 16.23
C THR A 35 18.56 14.80 15.57
N ARG A 36 17.23 14.66 15.67
CA ARG A 36 16.53 13.41 15.35
C ARG A 36 15.61 13.59 14.16
N ILE A 37 15.81 12.75 13.15
CA ILE A 37 14.89 12.61 12.03
C ILE A 37 13.77 11.64 12.43
N ILE A 38 12.53 12.05 12.24
CA ILE A 38 11.37 11.17 12.42
C ILE A 38 10.69 11.01 11.07
N ILE A 39 10.67 9.79 10.56
CA ILE A 39 9.99 9.43 9.32
C ILE A 39 8.65 8.83 9.69
N MET A 40 7.55 9.50 9.34
CA MET A 40 6.21 9.02 9.64
C MET A 40 5.75 7.98 8.61
N GLY A 41 5.28 6.82 9.10
CA GLY A 41 4.80 5.68 8.31
C GLY A 41 3.29 5.59 8.11
N MET A 42 2.52 6.44 8.81
CA MET A 42 1.05 6.35 8.85
C MET A 42 0.42 7.17 7.72
N SER A 43 -0.11 6.49 6.71
CA SER A 43 -0.71 7.14 5.53
C SER A 43 -2.07 7.76 5.85
N GLU A 44 -2.80 7.15 6.78
CA GLU A 44 -4.10 7.55 7.32
C GLU A 44 -4.06 8.91 8.01
N TYR A 45 -2.87 9.32 8.49
CA TYR A 45 -2.68 10.50 9.32
C TYR A 45 -1.65 11.48 8.75
N LEU A 46 -1.30 11.38 7.46
CA LEU A 46 -0.25 12.19 6.85
C LEU A 46 -0.50 13.70 7.01
N GLY A 47 -1.72 14.16 6.76
CA GLY A 47 -2.15 15.55 6.97
C GLY A 47 -2.05 16.00 8.44
N SER A 48 -2.43 15.14 9.38
CA SER A 48 -2.30 15.42 10.82
C SER A 48 -0.83 15.52 11.24
N CYS A 49 0.02 14.63 10.74
CA CYS A 49 1.45 14.64 11.00
C CYS A 49 2.10 15.94 10.48
N LEU A 50 1.72 16.41 9.29
CA LEU A 50 2.16 17.72 8.77
C LEU A 50 1.81 18.85 9.74
N MET A 51 0.58 18.87 10.26
CA MET A 51 0.13 19.88 11.23
C MET A 51 0.90 19.84 12.56
N LEU A 52 1.40 18.67 12.96
CA LEU A 52 2.28 18.49 14.13
C LEU A 52 3.76 18.84 13.84
N GLY A 53 4.05 19.31 12.63
CA GLY A 53 5.37 19.71 12.20
C GLY A 53 6.32 18.53 11.97
N PHE A 54 5.79 17.39 11.51
CA PHE A 54 6.59 16.34 10.88
C PHE A 54 6.74 16.65 9.39
N GLU A 55 7.95 16.50 8.87
CA GLU A 55 8.29 16.90 7.49
C GLU A 55 8.71 15.71 6.62
N THR A 56 8.95 14.54 7.23
CA THR A 56 9.45 13.35 6.53
C THR A 56 8.45 12.21 6.64
N PHE A 57 8.15 11.60 5.50
CA PHE A 57 7.12 10.58 5.36
C PHE A 57 7.62 9.43 4.51
N MET A 58 7.17 8.23 4.84
CA MET A 58 7.38 7.04 4.02
C MET A 58 6.06 6.29 3.92
N THR A 59 5.57 6.14 2.71
CA THR A 59 4.29 5.48 2.42
C THR A 59 4.40 4.67 1.15
N SER A 60 3.85 3.46 1.17
CA SER A 60 3.73 2.60 -0.01
C SER A 60 2.79 3.21 -1.06
N PHE A 61 1.81 4.02 -0.64
CA PHE A 61 0.84 4.67 -1.52
C PHE A 61 1.47 5.68 -2.48
N ALA A 62 2.67 6.19 -2.17
CA ALA A 62 3.44 7.02 -3.10
C ALA A 62 3.84 6.25 -4.38
N ASN A 63 3.93 4.92 -4.34
CA ASN A 63 4.24 4.12 -5.53
C ASN A 63 3.03 4.00 -6.47
N ILE A 64 1.80 3.98 -5.92
CA ILE A 64 0.59 3.81 -6.73
C ILE A 64 -0.09 5.13 -7.08
N ARG A 65 -0.03 6.14 -6.20
CA ARG A 65 -0.69 7.45 -6.33
C ARG A 65 0.24 8.59 -5.86
N PRO A 66 1.44 8.77 -6.47
CA PRO A 66 2.38 9.83 -6.12
C PRO A 66 1.77 11.22 -6.25
N GLU A 67 0.89 11.43 -7.23
CA GLU A 67 0.20 12.70 -7.47
C GLU A 67 -0.64 13.12 -6.26
N LEU A 68 -1.32 12.16 -5.61
CA LEU A 68 -2.14 12.41 -4.43
C LEU A 68 -1.28 12.88 -3.25
N ILE A 69 -0.14 12.21 -3.02
CA ILE A 69 0.81 12.58 -1.96
C ILE A 69 1.39 13.97 -2.25
N CYS A 70 1.83 14.23 -3.48
CA CYS A 70 2.36 15.52 -3.90
C CYS A 70 1.34 16.65 -3.75
N ASP A 71 0.08 16.41 -4.13
CA ASP A 71 -0.99 17.39 -4.03
C ASP A 71 -1.34 17.70 -2.57
N LEU A 72 -1.34 16.71 -1.69
CA LEU A 72 -1.53 16.90 -0.25
C LEU A 72 -0.41 17.77 0.33
N LEU A 73 0.85 17.43 0.05
CA LEU A 73 2.02 18.21 0.50
C LEU A 73 1.99 19.64 -0.05
N ARG A 74 1.61 19.81 -1.33
CA ARG A 74 1.48 21.13 -1.97
C ARG A 74 0.36 21.94 -1.31
N ALA A 75 -0.79 21.34 -1.06
CA ALA A 75 -1.91 21.99 -0.39
C ALA A 75 -1.52 22.49 1.01
N PHE A 76 -0.75 21.68 1.76
CA PHE A 76 -0.24 22.07 3.07
C PHE A 76 0.75 23.23 2.97
N LYS A 77 1.69 23.19 2.03
CA LYS A 77 2.64 24.28 1.77
C LYS A 77 1.94 25.59 1.41
N LEU A 78 0.84 25.51 0.67
CA LEU A 78 -0.02 26.66 0.30
C LEU A 78 -0.99 27.07 1.42
N LYS A 79 -0.91 26.44 2.60
CA LYS A 79 -1.79 26.68 3.76
C LYS A 79 -3.28 26.49 3.45
N ASN A 80 -3.61 25.65 2.46
CA ASN A 80 -4.98 25.34 2.07
C ASN A 80 -5.48 24.11 2.84
N LEU A 81 -5.84 24.30 4.11
CA LEU A 81 -6.27 23.22 5.00
C LEU A 81 -7.53 22.46 4.52
N PRO A 82 -8.55 23.11 3.91
CA PRO A 82 -9.66 22.38 3.30
C PRO A 82 -9.21 21.38 2.24
N LEU A 83 -8.24 21.77 1.39
CA LEU A 83 -7.70 20.89 0.36
C LEU A 83 -6.84 19.77 0.96
N VAL A 84 -6.05 20.06 2.01
CA VAL A 84 -5.33 19.02 2.76
C VAL A 84 -6.29 17.97 3.30
N ARG A 85 -7.41 18.39 3.91
CA ARG A 85 -8.44 17.46 4.41
C ARG A 85 -9.05 16.64 3.29
N ALA A 86 -9.40 17.27 2.16
CA ALA A 86 -9.96 16.56 1.02
C ALA A 86 -9.01 15.49 0.48
N LYS A 87 -7.72 15.82 0.34
CA LYS A 87 -6.69 14.89 -0.14
C LYS A 87 -6.36 13.80 0.88
N GLN A 88 -6.39 14.10 2.17
CA GLN A 88 -6.27 13.08 3.22
C GLN A 88 -7.43 12.08 3.20
N ASN A 89 -8.66 12.56 2.97
CA ASN A 89 -9.83 11.67 2.86
C ASN A 89 -9.72 10.77 1.62
N GLU A 90 -9.25 11.30 0.49
CA GLU A 90 -8.97 10.52 -0.72
C GLU A 90 -7.90 9.44 -0.46
N LEU A 91 -6.83 9.79 0.28
CA LEU A 91 -5.79 8.84 0.68
C LEU A 91 -6.35 7.76 1.62
N MET A 92 -7.20 8.14 2.57
CA MET A 92 -7.83 7.20 3.51
C MET A 92 -8.73 6.20 2.78
N LEU A 93 -9.45 6.61 1.73
CA LEU A 93 -10.23 5.67 0.91
C LEU A 93 -9.35 4.62 0.21
N LEU A 94 -8.14 4.99 -0.20
CA LEU A 94 -7.19 4.03 -0.79
C LEU A 94 -6.63 3.08 0.25
N VAL A 95 -6.29 3.59 1.44
CA VAL A 95 -5.83 2.75 2.55
C VAL A 95 -6.92 1.74 2.92
N ASN A 96 -8.16 2.21 3.04
CA ASN A 96 -9.27 1.36 3.42
C ASN A 96 -9.68 0.37 2.30
N ALA A 97 -9.46 0.72 1.03
CA ALA A 97 -9.70 -0.21 -0.08
C ALA A 97 -8.70 -1.39 -0.10
N SER A 98 -7.53 -1.23 0.54
CA SER A 98 -6.57 -2.30 0.77
C SER A 98 -6.78 -3.07 2.08
N GLU A 99 -7.95 -2.93 2.72
CA GLU A 99 -8.26 -3.55 4.03
C GLU A 99 -8.35 -5.08 3.94
N ASN A 100 -7.21 -5.69 4.17
CA ASN A 100 -7.10 -6.91 4.94
C ASN A 100 -6.23 -6.58 6.15
N ASP A 101 -6.62 -7.00 7.36
CA ASP A 101 -5.83 -6.75 8.59
C ASP A 101 -4.46 -7.47 8.57
N GLU A 102 -4.27 -8.38 7.62
CA GLU A 102 -3.02 -9.10 7.39
C GLU A 102 -2.10 -8.32 6.42
N LEU A 103 -0.82 -8.20 6.80
CA LEU A 103 0.19 -7.47 6.05
C LEU A 103 0.43 -8.03 4.63
N ASP A 104 0.35 -9.35 4.46
CA ASP A 104 0.62 -10.01 3.18
C ASP A 104 -0.43 -9.68 2.10
N PRO A 105 -1.74 -9.74 2.41
CA PRO A 105 -2.78 -9.21 1.53
C PRO A 105 -2.64 -7.73 1.19
N GLN A 106 -2.32 -6.85 2.16
CA GLN A 106 -2.13 -5.42 1.88
C GLN A 106 -1.00 -5.17 0.86
N ILE A 107 0.11 -5.90 1.00
CA ILE A 107 1.22 -5.82 0.04
C ILE A 107 0.77 -6.33 -1.33
N ALA A 108 -0.02 -7.41 -1.39
CA ALA A 108 -0.57 -7.91 -2.65
C ALA A 108 -1.43 -6.86 -3.35
N ASP A 109 -2.32 -6.20 -2.61
CA ASP A 109 -3.21 -5.16 -3.13
C ASP A 109 -2.43 -3.96 -3.66
N ILE A 110 -1.41 -3.51 -2.93
CA ILE A 110 -0.53 -2.42 -3.40
C ILE A 110 0.22 -2.82 -4.68
N LYS A 111 0.75 -4.05 -4.75
CA LYS A 111 1.45 -4.54 -5.95
C LYS A 111 0.49 -4.66 -7.14
N ASN A 112 -0.73 -5.13 -6.93
CA ASN A 112 -1.76 -5.22 -7.96
C ASN A 112 -2.13 -3.82 -8.47
N CYS A 113 -2.43 -2.89 -7.56
CA CYS A 113 -2.71 -1.49 -7.89
C CYS A 113 -1.57 -0.85 -8.69
N PHE A 114 -0.32 -1.11 -8.29
CA PHE A 114 0.86 -0.63 -8.99
C PHE A 114 0.93 -1.19 -10.42
N ASN A 115 0.84 -2.51 -10.57
CA ASN A 115 0.91 -3.19 -11.86
C ASN A 115 -0.20 -2.73 -12.81
N GLU A 116 -1.43 -2.63 -12.34
CA GLU A 116 -2.55 -2.12 -13.13
C GLU A 116 -2.31 -0.68 -13.61
N ARG A 117 -1.72 0.16 -12.76
CA ARG A 117 -1.40 1.53 -13.14
C ARG A 117 -0.35 1.56 -14.25
N MET A 118 0.74 0.81 -14.13
CA MET A 118 1.78 0.73 -15.16
C MET A 118 1.20 0.27 -16.51
N LEU A 119 0.27 -0.70 -16.48
CA LEU A 119 -0.46 -1.13 -17.68
C LEU A 119 -1.33 -0.03 -18.28
N ARG A 120 -2.10 0.70 -17.46
CA ARG A 120 -2.96 1.80 -17.92
C ARG A 120 -2.18 2.98 -18.50
N GLU A 121 -1.01 3.29 -17.93
CA GLU A 121 -0.14 4.40 -18.36
C GLU A 121 0.74 4.02 -19.57
N GLY A 122 0.68 2.77 -20.03
CA GLY A 122 1.43 2.30 -21.20
C GLY A 122 2.89 1.96 -20.91
N GLU A 123 3.28 1.86 -19.63
CA GLU A 123 4.60 1.48 -19.17
C GLU A 123 4.73 -0.05 -19.03
N TYR A 124 4.49 -0.78 -20.13
CA TYR A 124 4.42 -2.25 -20.15
C TYR A 124 5.70 -2.98 -19.73
N GLN A 125 6.82 -2.27 -19.60
CA GLN A 125 8.13 -2.87 -19.28
C GLN A 125 8.37 -3.05 -17.78
N PHE A 126 7.56 -2.44 -16.91
CA PHE A 126 7.79 -2.49 -15.47
C PHE A 126 6.61 -3.11 -14.71
N SER A 127 6.93 -4.06 -13.83
CA SER A 127 5.98 -4.70 -12.92
C SER A 127 6.67 -5.03 -11.60
N ALA A 128 5.91 -4.92 -10.51
CA ALA A 128 6.33 -5.38 -9.19
C ALA A 128 6.21 -6.92 -9.03
N GLY A 129 5.55 -7.62 -9.96
CA GLY A 129 5.24 -9.06 -9.87
C GLY A 129 4.25 -9.42 -8.74
N PRO A 130 3.93 -10.71 -8.54
CA PRO A 130 3.08 -11.17 -7.44
C PRO A 130 3.82 -11.14 -6.09
N THR A 131 3.10 -11.24 -4.97
CA THR A 131 3.73 -11.45 -3.65
C THR A 131 4.40 -12.83 -3.58
N ARG A 132 5.35 -12.99 -2.65
CA ARG A 132 6.16 -14.22 -2.57
C ARG A 132 5.32 -15.46 -2.27
N TYR A 133 4.32 -15.37 -1.39
CA TYR A 133 3.46 -16.50 -1.04
C TYR A 133 2.46 -16.84 -2.16
N ALA A 134 1.91 -15.84 -2.85
CA ALA A 134 1.08 -16.08 -4.04
C ALA A 134 1.88 -16.74 -5.18
N HIS A 135 3.17 -16.42 -5.31
CA HIS A 135 4.06 -17.09 -6.27
C HIS A 135 4.24 -18.58 -5.94
N LEU A 136 4.39 -18.92 -4.65
CA LEU A 136 4.53 -20.31 -4.20
C LEU A 136 3.24 -21.11 -4.40
N GLU A 137 2.07 -20.51 -4.19
CA GLU A 137 0.78 -21.15 -4.48
C GLU A 137 0.59 -21.40 -5.98
N LEU A 138 0.95 -20.43 -6.83
CA LEU A 138 0.94 -20.60 -8.28
C LEU A 138 1.95 -21.66 -8.77
N GLU A 139 3.13 -21.77 -8.15
CA GLU A 139 4.09 -22.85 -8.44
C GLU A 139 3.58 -24.22 -7.95
N LEU A 140 2.85 -24.26 -6.84
CA LEU A 140 2.21 -25.48 -6.31
C LEU A 140 0.99 -25.90 -7.14
N GLU A 141 0.26 -24.98 -7.74
CA GLU A 141 -0.83 -25.28 -8.68
C GLU A 141 -0.29 -25.69 -10.06
N ASN A 142 0.75 -25.01 -10.57
CA ASN A 142 1.40 -25.37 -11.84
C ASN A 142 2.20 -26.68 -11.75
N SER A 143 2.57 -27.14 -10.55
CA SER A 143 3.14 -28.48 -10.34
C SER A 143 2.09 -29.58 -10.12
N LYS A 144 0.79 -29.24 -10.13
CA LYS A 144 -0.34 -30.18 -10.00
C LYS A 144 -1.02 -30.57 -11.33
N GLU A 145 -0.44 -30.27 -12.49
CA GLU A 145 -0.91 -30.88 -13.74
C GLU A 145 -0.50 -32.37 -13.86
N PRO A 146 -1.36 -33.23 -14.45
CA PRO A 146 -1.57 -34.58 -13.96
C PRO A 146 -0.63 -35.60 -14.61
N SER A 147 -0.02 -36.47 -13.78
CA SER A 147 0.48 -37.77 -14.25
C SER A 147 -0.69 -38.57 -14.83
N GLY A 148 -0.56 -38.93 -16.10
CA GLY A 148 -1.64 -39.40 -16.95
C GLY A 148 -2.46 -40.59 -16.46
N GLY A 149 -3.72 -40.62 -16.92
CA GLY A 149 -4.62 -41.75 -16.86
C GLY A 149 -5.61 -41.64 -18.02
N SER A 150 -5.27 -42.28 -19.14
CA SER A 150 -6.09 -42.42 -20.32
C SER A 150 -7.36 -43.23 -20.02
N THR A 151 -8.53 -42.61 -20.19
CA THR A 151 -9.79 -43.34 -20.43
C THR A 151 -10.66 -42.54 -21.41
N PRO A 152 -11.21 -43.17 -22.46
CA PRO A 152 -11.97 -42.47 -23.49
C PRO A 152 -13.41 -42.21 -23.02
N ILE A 153 -13.90 -40.98 -23.20
CA ILE A 153 -15.31 -40.64 -23.01
C ILE A 153 -16.00 -40.72 -24.39
N PRO A 154 -17.14 -41.42 -24.53
CA PRO A 154 -17.83 -41.57 -25.80
C PRO A 154 -18.56 -40.29 -26.20
N ALA A 155 -18.63 -40.07 -27.51
CA ALA A 155 -19.42 -39.03 -28.14
C ALA A 155 -20.93 -39.33 -28.05
N ASN A 156 -21.73 -38.36 -27.58
CA ASN A 156 -23.03 -37.99 -28.15
C ASN A 156 -23.60 -36.73 -27.47
N GLN A 157 -23.81 -35.65 -28.24
CA GLN A 157 -25.10 -35.01 -28.58
C GLN A 157 -25.94 -34.63 -27.33
N THR A 158 -26.34 -33.38 -27.07
CA THR A 158 -27.26 -32.59 -27.91
C THR A 158 -27.42 -31.15 -27.34
N SER A 159 -27.29 -30.16 -28.23
CA SER A 159 -28.02 -28.88 -28.36
C SER A 159 -28.19 -27.84 -27.22
N ASN A 160 -27.68 -26.64 -27.53
CA ASN A 160 -28.34 -25.31 -27.51
C ASN A 160 -29.21 -24.88 -26.32
N LEU A 161 -28.83 -23.76 -25.70
CA LEU A 161 -29.70 -22.58 -25.60
C LEU A 161 -28.91 -21.31 -25.24
N ILE A 162 -28.70 -20.47 -26.24
CA ILE A 162 -28.56 -19.02 -26.12
C ILE A 162 -29.98 -18.44 -26.09
N LEU A 163 -30.25 -17.48 -25.20
CA LEU A 163 -31.08 -16.26 -25.38
C LEU A 163 -31.32 -15.66 -23.98
N SER A 164 -30.61 -14.58 -23.62
CA SER A 164 -31.09 -13.19 -23.63
C SER A 164 -32.36 -12.95 -22.81
N LEU A 165 -32.30 -12.07 -21.81
CA LEU A 165 -33.41 -11.17 -21.47
C LEU A 165 -32.85 -9.95 -20.73
N ASN A 166 -32.95 -8.81 -21.43
CA ASN A 166 -32.86 -7.46 -20.89
C ASN A 166 -34.16 -7.09 -20.15
N SER A 167 -34.02 -6.08 -19.29
CA SER A 167 -35.05 -5.09 -18.90
C SER A 167 -36.07 -5.46 -17.82
N ILE A 168 -35.87 -4.86 -16.63
CA ILE A 168 -36.85 -3.97 -15.98
C ILE A 168 -36.08 -2.73 -15.53
#